data_AF-A0A0G0MVR5-F1
#
_entry.id   AF-A0A0G0MVR5-F1
#
_cell.length_a   1.000
_cell.length_b   1.000
_cell.length_c   1.000
_cell.angle_alpha   90.00
_cell.angle_beta   90.00
_cell.angle_gamma   90.00
#
_symmetry.space_group_name_H-M   'P 1'
#
loop_
_entity.id
_entity.type
_entity.pdbx_description
1 polymer ?
#
loop_
_entity_poly.entity_id
_entity_poly.type
_entity_poly.pdbx_seq_one_letter_code
_entity_poly.pdbx_strand_id
1 'polypeptide(L)'
;MSKFEPKIPISKTNKNLKIGIILPYFNEHIGLKLYKKIHETLVENGVKKTNIKLIRVPGALEIPFAALQMAKSKKIDSIIAIGAVIKGKTDHYYNVSKESYRGLMDISLKYEIPIINGILTVNNEKQALERIKNGELYAKSAILMSNLKVV
;
A
#
# COMPACT_ATOMS: atom_id res chain seq x y z
N MET A 1 -13.27 14.41 -2.80
CA MET A 1 -11.94 14.35 -2.16
C MET A 1 -11.16 15.53 -2.67
N SER A 2 -10.61 16.38 -1.78
CA SER A 2 -9.71 17.47 -2.20
C SER A 2 -8.56 16.89 -3.02
N LYS A 3 -8.13 17.63 -4.05
CA LYS A 3 -7.02 17.23 -4.92
C LYS A 3 -5.70 17.39 -4.16
N PHE A 4 -5.40 16.47 -3.25
CA PHE A 4 -4.04 16.33 -2.72
C PHE A 4 -3.18 15.75 -3.84
N GLU A 5 -2.36 16.60 -4.46
CA GLU A 5 -1.34 16.23 -5.44
C GLU A 5 0.04 16.38 -4.79
N PRO A 6 0.59 15.30 -4.20
CA PRO A 6 1.90 15.36 -3.57
C PRO A 6 2.96 15.70 -4.62
N LYS A 7 3.61 16.87 -4.47
CA LYS A 7 4.80 17.21 -5.23
C LYS A 7 5.96 16.41 -4.67
N ILE A 8 6.39 15.36 -5.38
CA ILE A 8 7.60 14.63 -4.99
C ILE A 8 8.80 15.52 -5.30
N PRO A 9 9.62 15.91 -4.32
CA PRO A 9 10.89 16.55 -4.61
C PRO A 9 11.74 15.56 -5.42
N ILE A 10 12.05 15.92 -6.67
CA ILE A 10 12.92 15.13 -7.55
C ILE A 10 14.30 15.13 -6.90
N SER A 11 14.62 14.06 -6.16
CA SER A 11 15.91 13.93 -5.50
C SER A 11 16.62 12.66 -5.95
N LYS A 12 17.95 12.71 -6.04
CA LYS A 12 18.81 11.55 -6.31
C LYS A 12 18.63 10.42 -5.28
N THR A 13 17.96 10.67 -4.15
CA THR A 13 17.78 9.73 -3.03
C THR A 13 16.72 8.65 -3.30
N ASN A 14 15.76 8.90 -4.20
CA ASN A 14 14.69 7.94 -4.51
C ASN A 14 15.21 6.60 -5.05
N LYS A 15 16.40 6.60 -5.69
CA LYS A 15 17.05 5.41 -6.24
C LYS A 15 17.46 4.38 -5.19
N ASN A 16 17.60 4.79 -3.93
CA ASN A 16 18.00 3.92 -2.83
C ASN A 16 16.82 3.44 -1.99
N LEU A 17 15.63 4.02 -2.19
CA LEU A 17 14.43 3.62 -1.47
C LEU A 17 14.08 2.17 -1.80
N LYS A 18 13.73 1.42 -0.76
CA LYS A 18 13.24 0.04 -0.79
C LYS A 18 11.80 0.03 -0.34
N ILE A 19 10.91 -0.35 -1.24
CA ILE A 19 9.47 -0.28 -1.05
C ILE A 19 8.90 -1.70 -1.02
N GLY A 20 8.22 -2.04 0.07
CA GLY A 20 7.46 -3.28 0.17
C GLY A 20 6.04 -3.07 -0.35
N ILE A 21 5.51 -3.99 -1.14
CA ILE A 21 4.11 -3.99 -1.55
C ILE A 21 3.49 -5.32 -1.14
N ILE A 22 2.31 -5.28 -0.51
CA ILE A 22 1.56 -6.47 -0.10
C ILE A 22 0.24 -6.48 -0.85
N LEU A 23 -0.05 -7.59 -1.53
CA LEU A 23 -1.24 -7.75 -2.38
C LEU A 23 -1.92 -9.12 -2.11
N PRO A 24 -3.18 -9.16 -1.66
CA PRO A 24 -3.91 -10.40 -1.48
C PRO A 24 -4.31 -11.05 -2.81
N TYR A 25 -4.64 -12.34 -2.79
CA TYR A 25 -5.24 -13.06 -3.94
C TYR A 25 -6.75 -12.78 -4.08
N PHE A 26 -7.41 -12.34 -3.02
CA PHE A 26 -8.82 -11.93 -3.09
C PHE A 26 -9.02 -10.69 -3.97
N ASN A 27 -10.03 -10.71 -4.85
CA ASN A 27 -10.31 -9.63 -5.81
C ASN A 27 -9.07 -9.22 -6.64
N GLU A 28 -8.29 -10.21 -7.05
CA GLU A 28 -6.97 -10.02 -7.67
C GLU A 28 -6.99 -9.12 -8.91
N HIS A 29 -8.02 -9.19 -9.75
CA HIS A 29 -8.12 -8.37 -10.96
C HIS A 29 -8.14 -6.86 -10.68
N ILE A 30 -8.68 -6.44 -9.52
CA ILE A 30 -8.62 -5.05 -9.05
C ILE A 30 -7.24 -4.77 -8.47
N GLY A 31 -6.76 -5.68 -7.60
CA GLY A 31 -5.49 -5.52 -6.91
C GLY A 31 -4.28 -5.47 -7.84
N LEU A 32 -4.26 -6.25 -8.93
CA LEU A 32 -3.21 -6.22 -9.95
C LEU A 32 -3.21 -4.94 -10.76
N LYS A 33 -4.39 -4.39 -11.10
CA LYS A 33 -4.48 -3.08 -11.77
C LYS A 33 -3.95 -1.97 -10.87
N LEU A 34 -4.28 -2.03 -9.58
CA LEU A 34 -3.77 -1.09 -8.59
C LEU A 34 -2.24 -1.22 -8.40
N TYR A 35 -1.74 -2.46 -8.28
CA TYR A 35 -0.31 -2.77 -8.24
C TYR A 35 0.43 -2.23 -9.45
N LYS A 36 -0.09 -2.45 -10.67
CA LYS A 36 0.51 -1.96 -11.91
C LYS A 36 0.69 -0.44 -11.86
N LYS A 37 -0.37 0.30 -11.52
CA LYS A 37 -0.31 1.77 -11.42
C LYS A 37 0.70 2.22 -10.36
N ILE A 38 0.74 1.57 -9.19
CA ILE A 38 1.73 1.87 -8.14
C ILE A 38 3.15 1.63 -8.64
N HIS A 39 3.40 0.45 -9.21
CA HIS A 39 4.73 0.06 -9.68
C HIS A 39 5.23 1.01 -10.78
N GLU A 40 4.39 1.35 -11.76
CA GLU A 40 4.70 2.34 -12.79
C GLU A 40 5.05 3.69 -12.17
N THR A 41 4.21 4.21 -11.27
CA THR A 41 4.47 5.49 -10.60
C THR A 41 5.75 5.48 -9.75
N LEU A 42 6.05 4.39 -9.02
CA LEU A 42 7.30 4.28 -8.26
C LEU A 42 8.53 4.35 -9.17
N VAL A 43 8.49 3.63 -10.30
CA VAL A 43 9.59 3.62 -11.28
C VAL A 43 9.75 4.96 -11.98
N GLU A 44 8.64 5.58 -12.42
CA GLU A 44 8.62 6.93 -13.01
C GLU A 44 9.21 7.99 -12.06
N ASN A 45 9.07 7.80 -10.75
CA ASN A 45 9.62 8.69 -9.74
C ASN A 45 10.99 8.27 -9.19
N GLY A 46 11.66 7.33 -9.87
CA GLY A 46 13.08 7.03 -9.68
C GLY A 46 13.41 5.88 -8.72
N VAL A 47 12.40 5.16 -8.20
CA VAL A 47 12.64 3.94 -7.40
C VAL A 47 13.12 2.82 -8.34
N LYS A 48 14.23 2.15 -8.00
CA LYS A 48 14.73 1.03 -8.80
C LYS A 48 13.78 -0.16 -8.71
N LYS A 49 13.48 -0.81 -9.83
CA LYS A 49 12.66 -2.04 -9.87
C LYS A 49 13.13 -3.11 -8.89
N THR A 50 14.45 -3.29 -8.76
CA THR A 50 15.08 -4.25 -7.83
C THR A 50 14.84 -3.94 -6.35
N ASN A 51 14.44 -2.71 -6.04
CA ASN A 51 14.13 -2.28 -4.68
C ASN A 51 12.63 -2.35 -4.36
N ILE A 52 11.79 -2.74 -5.32
CA ILE A 52 10.35 -2.93 -5.12
C ILE A 52 10.10 -4.41 -4.86
N LYS A 53 9.67 -4.75 -3.63
CA LYS A 53 9.40 -6.13 -3.24
C LYS A 53 7.91 -6.38 -3.12
N LEU A 54 7.36 -7.23 -3.98
CA LEU A 54 5.98 -7.70 -3.89
C LEU A 54 5.89 -8.95 -3.00
N ILE A 55 4.97 -8.96 -2.04
CA ILE A 55 4.54 -10.14 -1.29
C ILE A 55 3.06 -10.38 -1.57
N ARG A 56 2.72 -11.65 -1.82
CA ARG A 56 1.34 -12.10 -2.00
C ARG A 56 0.84 -12.80 -0.75
N VAL A 57 -0.43 -12.61 -0.40
CA VAL A 57 -1.08 -13.24 0.76
C VAL A 57 -2.49 -13.73 0.40
N PRO A 58 -3.11 -14.66 1.16
CA PRO A 58 -4.47 -15.15 0.88
C PRO A 58 -5.52 -14.03 0.83
N GLY A 59 -5.69 -13.28 1.92
CA GLY A 59 -6.70 -12.23 2.04
C GLY A 59 -6.20 -10.98 2.76
N ALA A 60 -7.11 -10.05 3.00
CA ALA A 60 -6.78 -8.77 3.64
C ALA A 60 -6.38 -8.95 5.13
N LEU A 61 -6.87 -9.98 5.82
CA LEU A 61 -6.52 -10.26 7.21
C LEU A 61 -5.06 -10.71 7.38
N GLU A 62 -4.43 -11.26 6.34
CA GLU A 62 -3.03 -11.66 6.38
C GLU A 62 -2.07 -10.51 6.01
N ILE A 63 -2.59 -9.38 5.50
CA ILE A 63 -1.77 -8.21 5.16
C ILE A 63 -0.99 -7.69 6.38
N PRO A 64 -1.59 -7.47 7.57
CA PRO A 64 -0.84 -7.09 8.76
C PRO A 64 0.28 -8.06 9.12
N PHE A 65 0.07 -9.37 9.02
CA PHE A 65 1.12 -10.34 9.30
C PHE A 65 2.31 -10.20 8.34
N ALA A 66 2.05 -10.07 7.03
CA ALA A 66 3.12 -9.83 6.06
C ALA A 66 3.83 -8.48 6.31
N ALA A 67 3.08 -7.43 6.67
CA ALA A 67 3.64 -6.12 6.99
C ALA A 67 4.54 -6.17 8.23
N LEU A 68 4.14 -6.91 9.26
CA LEU A 68 4.94 -7.15 10.46
C LEU A 68 6.28 -7.81 10.11
N GLN A 69 6.26 -8.84 9.25
CA GLN A 69 7.47 -9.52 8.83
C GLN A 69 8.39 -8.62 8.00
N MET A 70 7.83 -7.77 7.13
CA MET A 70 8.60 -6.75 6.41
C MET A 70 9.22 -5.73 7.37
N ALA A 71 8.44 -5.19 8.32
CA ALA A 71 8.89 -4.20 9.29
C ALA A 71 10.04 -4.74 10.16
N LYS A 72 9.91 -5.96 10.68
CA LYS A 72 10.97 -6.65 11.46
C LYS A 72 12.27 -6.83 10.69
N SER A 73 12.22 -6.95 9.37
CA SER A 73 13.42 -7.14 8.56
C SER A 73 14.35 -5.92 8.56
N LYS A 74 13.83 -4.72 8.85
CA LYS A 74 14.55 -3.43 8.76
C LYS A 74 15.23 -3.20 7.40
N LYS A 75 14.73 -3.82 6.33
CA LYS A 75 15.27 -3.76 4.97
C LYS A 75 14.41 -2.93 4.00
N ILE A 76 13.33 -2.33 4.48
CA ILE A 76 12.32 -1.62 3.70
C ILE A 76 12.10 -0.25 4.34
N ASP A 77 12.01 0.80 3.51
CA ASP A 77 11.82 2.19 3.96
C ASP A 77 10.34 2.56 4.08
N SER A 78 9.45 1.92 3.33
CA SER A 78 7.99 2.01 3.53
C SER A 78 7.27 0.82 2.90
N ILE A 79 6.05 0.56 3.39
CA ILE A 79 5.19 -0.53 2.94
C ILE A 79 3.93 0.06 2.30
N ILE A 80 3.49 -0.50 1.19
CA ILE A 80 2.21 -0.21 0.56
C ILE A 80 1.33 -1.45 0.67
N ALA A 81 0.31 -1.38 1.51
CA ALA A 81 -0.68 -2.43 1.68
C ALA A 81 -1.85 -2.18 0.73
N ILE A 82 -2.05 -3.04 -0.26
CA ILE A 82 -3.13 -2.89 -1.25
C ILE A 82 -4.02 -4.10 -1.29
N GLY A 83 -5.21 -3.95 -1.85
CA GLY A 83 -6.19 -5.00 -2.03
C GLY A 83 -7.58 -4.42 -2.22
N ALA A 84 -8.59 -5.28 -2.37
CA ALA A 84 -9.98 -4.85 -2.38
C ALA A 84 -10.82 -5.76 -1.51
N VAL A 85 -11.59 -5.16 -0.61
CA VAL A 85 -12.63 -5.79 0.20
C VAL A 85 -13.95 -5.19 -0.30
N ILE A 86 -14.80 -6.03 -0.89
CA ILE A 86 -16.07 -5.61 -1.50
C ILE A 86 -17.21 -6.11 -0.63
N LYS A 87 -18.20 -5.24 -0.34
CA LYS A 87 -19.32 -5.56 0.54
C LYS A 87 -20.11 -6.76 0.02
N GLY A 88 -20.19 -7.81 0.84
CA GLY A 88 -21.02 -8.99 0.63
C GLY A 88 -22.35 -8.90 1.37
N LYS A 89 -22.90 -10.06 1.74
CA LYS A 89 -24.20 -10.18 2.44
C LYS A 89 -24.10 -10.12 3.97
N THR A 90 -22.90 -10.21 4.53
CA THR A 90 -22.67 -10.31 5.98
C THR A 90 -21.69 -9.26 6.46
N ASP A 91 -21.60 -9.08 7.79
CA ASP A 91 -20.68 -8.14 8.43
C ASP A 91 -19.20 -8.53 8.31
N HIS A 92 -18.90 -9.67 7.68
CA HIS A 92 -17.53 -10.09 7.38
C HIS A 92 -16.73 -8.98 6.69
N TYR A 93 -17.36 -8.22 5.79
CA TYR A 93 -16.78 -7.04 5.15
C TYR A 93 -16.23 -6.02 6.16
N TYR A 94 -17.02 -5.68 7.19
CA TYR A 94 -16.64 -4.68 8.20
C TYR A 94 -15.53 -5.21 9.11
N ASN A 95 -15.62 -6.47 9.54
CA ASN A 95 -14.62 -7.08 10.41
C ASN A 95 -13.27 -7.19 9.70
N VAL A 96 -13.24 -7.72 8.47
CA VAL A 96 -12.01 -7.86 7.69
C VAL A 96 -11.37 -6.50 7.44
N SER A 97 -12.15 -5.52 6.94
CA SER A 97 -11.61 -4.20 6.62
C SER A 97 -11.06 -3.47 7.84
N LYS A 98 -11.84 -3.41 8.93
CA LYS A 98 -11.46 -2.72 10.17
C LYS A 98 -10.23 -3.34 10.80
N GLU A 99 -10.18 -4.67 10.90
CA GLU A 99 -9.09 -5.37 11.56
C GLU A 99 -7.80 -5.34 10.75
N SER A 100 -7.88 -5.41 9.42
CA SER A 100 -6.73 -5.15 8.55
C SER A 100 -6.17 -3.74 8.76
N TYR A 101 -7.03 -2.73 8.86
CA TYR A 101 -6.59 -1.34 9.03
C TYR A 101 -5.96 -1.11 10.41
N ARG A 102 -6.59 -1.64 11.46
CA ARG A 102 -6.07 -1.57 12.83
C ARG A 102 -4.68 -2.19 12.91
N GLY A 103 -4.52 -3.42 12.41
CA GLY A 103 -3.24 -4.12 12.43
C GLY A 103 -2.14 -3.36 11.69
N LEU A 104 -2.44 -2.75 10.55
CA LEU A 104 -1.47 -1.92 9.82
C LEU A 104 -1.05 -0.67 10.62
N MET A 105 -2.01 0.02 11.25
CA MET A 105 -1.71 1.20 12.08
C MET A 105 -0.82 0.82 13.26
N ASP A 106 -1.16 -0.25 13.99
CA ASP A 106 -0.40 -0.72 15.14
C ASP A 106 1.04 -1.06 14.75
N ILE A 107 1.25 -1.71 13.60
CA ILE A 107 2.59 -2.05 13.09
C ILE A 107 3.34 -0.79 12.70
N SER A 108 2.70 0.15 12.01
CA SER A 108 3.34 1.38 11.54
C SER A 108 3.90 2.20 12.70
N LEU A 109 3.11 2.37 13.76
CA LEU A 109 3.52 3.10 14.97
C LEU A 109 4.55 2.31 15.79
N LYS A 110 4.35 1.00 15.98
CA LYS A 110 5.24 0.17 16.80
C LYS A 110 6.64 -0.03 16.22
N TYR A 111 6.76 -0.12 14.90
CA TYR A 111 8.03 -0.35 14.20
C TYR A 111 8.57 0.90 13.52
N GLU A 112 7.91 2.04 13.71
CA GLU A 112 8.31 3.34 13.15
C GLU A 112 8.56 3.27 11.64
N ILE A 113 7.73 2.50 10.94
CA ILE A 113 7.80 2.32 9.49
C ILE A 113 6.52 2.85 8.85
N PRO A 114 6.60 3.74 7.85
CA PRO A 114 5.42 4.20 7.14
C PRO A 114 4.71 3.05 6.42
N ILE A 115 3.42 2.90 6.68
CA ILE A 115 2.56 1.98 5.95
C ILE A 115 1.45 2.76 5.24
N ILE A 116 1.49 2.76 3.92
CA ILE A 116 0.47 3.34 3.06
C ILE A 116 -0.67 2.33 2.93
N ASN A 117 -1.82 2.64 3.52
CA ASN A 117 -3.02 1.83 3.42
C ASN A 117 -3.80 2.15 2.15
N GLY A 118 -3.66 1.28 1.14
CA GLY A 118 -4.42 1.27 -0.10
C GLY A 118 -5.38 0.09 -0.23
N ILE A 119 -5.79 -0.54 0.88
CA ILE A 119 -6.83 -1.58 0.88
C ILE A 119 -8.17 -0.90 0.59
N LEU A 120 -8.77 -1.17 -0.56
CA LEU A 120 -10.02 -0.55 -0.98
C LEU A 120 -11.21 -1.19 -0.25
N THR A 121 -11.96 -0.41 0.52
CA THR A 121 -13.19 -0.85 1.19
C THR A 121 -14.38 -0.22 0.47
N VAL A 122 -15.07 -1.00 -0.35
CA VAL A 122 -16.08 -0.50 -1.29
C VAL A 122 -17.36 -1.32 -1.28
N ASN A 123 -18.47 -0.70 -1.70
CA ASN A 123 -19.77 -1.38 -1.74
C ASN A 123 -19.95 -2.28 -2.97
N ASN A 124 -19.20 -2.03 -4.04
CA ASN A 124 -19.30 -2.79 -5.29
C ASN A 124 -18.02 -2.67 -6.13
N GLU A 125 -17.93 -3.49 -7.17
CA GLU A 125 -16.77 -3.54 -8.07
C GLU A 125 -16.55 -2.24 -8.85
N LYS A 126 -17.61 -1.56 -9.31
CA LYS A 126 -17.49 -0.27 -10.02
C LYS A 126 -16.71 0.76 -9.18
N GLN A 127 -17.07 0.86 -7.90
CA GLN A 127 -16.35 1.71 -6.94
C GLN A 127 -14.88 1.31 -6.75
N ALA A 128 -14.56 0.02 -6.86
CA ALA A 128 -13.19 -0.48 -6.79
C ALA A 128 -12.38 -0.03 -8.01
N LEU A 129 -12.96 -0.16 -9.21
CA LEU A 129 -12.32 0.22 -10.48
C LEU A 129 -12.03 1.72 -10.54
N GLU A 130 -12.97 2.56 -10.11
CA GLU A 130 -12.79 4.03 -10.05
C GLU A 130 -11.63 4.46 -9.13
N ARG A 131 -11.26 3.61 -8.16
CA ARG A 131 -10.18 3.86 -7.20
C ARG A 131 -8.81 3.38 -7.66
N ILE A 132 -8.70 2.68 -8.79
CA ILE A 132 -7.40 2.24 -9.34
C ILE A 132 -6.46 3.44 -9.56
N LYS A 133 -7.03 4.59 -9.97
CA LYS A 133 -6.28 5.84 -10.14
C LYS A 133 -5.54 6.30 -8.88
N ASN A 134 -6.01 5.90 -7.69
CA ASN A 134 -5.36 6.23 -6.43
C ASN A 134 -4.01 5.51 -6.25
N GLY A 135 -3.69 4.51 -7.08
CA GLY A 135 -2.38 3.87 -7.07
C GLY A 135 -1.23 4.88 -7.23
N GLU A 136 -1.45 5.94 -8.02
CA GLU A 136 -0.50 7.04 -8.12
C GLU A 136 -0.26 7.72 -6.77
N LEU A 137 -1.36 8.09 -6.09
CA LEU A 137 -1.29 8.71 -4.78
C LEU A 137 -0.59 7.81 -3.76
N TYR A 138 -0.88 6.51 -3.75
CA TYR A 138 -0.25 5.56 -2.83
C TYR A 138 1.26 5.47 -3.04
N ALA A 139 1.71 5.36 -4.30
CA ALA A 139 3.12 5.36 -4.65
C ALA A 139 3.83 6.65 -4.24
N LYS A 140 3.23 7.82 -4.55
CA LYS A 140 3.82 9.11 -4.20
C LYS A 140 3.88 9.33 -2.69
N SER A 141 2.86 8.90 -1.96
CA SER A 141 2.83 8.94 -0.50
C SER A 141 3.93 8.06 0.10
N ALA A 142 4.15 6.85 -0.43
CA ALA A 142 5.23 5.97 0.03
C ALA A 142 6.61 6.63 -0.12
N ILE A 143 6.87 7.25 -1.27
CA ILE A 143 8.14 7.98 -1.52
C ILE A 143 8.32 9.16 -0.56
N LEU A 144 7.26 9.95 -0.35
CA LEU A 144 7.32 11.09 0.57
C LEU A 144 7.55 10.65 2.01
N MET A 145 6.81 9.64 2.46
CA MET A 145 6.90 9.15 3.83
C MET A 145 8.23 8.45 4.11
N SER A 146 8.80 7.74 3.14
CA SER A 146 10.15 7.18 3.26
C SER A 146 11.24 8.24 3.45
N ASN A 147 10.99 9.46 2.99
CA ASN A 147 11.91 10.60 3.15
C ASN A 147 11.52 11.52 4.31
N LEU A 148 10.44 11.21 5.05
CA LEU A 148 10.00 11.99 6.20
C LEU A 148 10.95 11.73 7.37
N LYS A 149 12.11 12.38 7.34
CA LYS A 149 13.02 12.47 8.49
C LYS A 149 12.51 13.60 9.37
N VAL A 150 11.79 13.25 10.42
CA VAL A 150 11.68 14.13 11.58
C VAL A 150 12.95 13.88 12.39
N VAL A 151 13.68 14.97 12.60
CA VAL A 151 15.03 15.06 13.19
C VAL A 151 15.18 14.22 14.45
#